data_AF-A0A9P6WW32-F1
#
_entry.id   AF-A0A9P6WW32-F1
#
_cell.length_a   1.000
_cell.length_b   1.000
_cell.length_c   1.000
_cell.angle_alpha   90.00
_cell.angle_beta   90.00
_cell.angle_gamma   90.00
#
_symmetry.space_group_name_H-M   'P 1'
#
loop_
_entity.id
_entity.type
_entity.pdbx_description
1 polymer ?
#
loop_
_entity_poly.entity_id
_entity_poly.type
_entity_poly.pdbx_seq_one_letter_code
_entity_poly.pdbx_strand_id
1 'polypeptide(L)'
;MARWLADRSLTVLNGPLAHGIPTWVGFRDDREMSSIIDMFLTNASLMSPRLDIASDLSLGSDHRLLTLSFSFAQSSASEPSSATTDFTLHPRRLWNLSRLGEPDSCQLYQDTFRSSSAPLLSQLKRLVQHPPSSRPPIDDLNASLNNIIYRSLDSSVGDRPPRPSHWKKYWTQQLQDAADFRNRCYRRWRRAFGIDKVYWWHQHQQANVSFRQAVATAKRLSWQAFCKSLESDFTKAISKVKQLKRRHLTSSSYTHPDGPATAVEVMARHLASVYDGHLLPSVRPPAPPDPSSLGLPFGPPGSSWC
;
A
#
# COMPACT_ATOMS: atom_id res chain seq x y z
N MET A 1 -21.26 18.80 -1.94
CA MET A 1 -20.65 17.46 -1.88
C MET A 1 -21.65 16.33 -2.12
N ALA A 2 -22.76 16.24 -1.39
CA ALA A 2 -23.75 15.16 -1.55
C ALA A 2 -24.27 14.97 -2.99
N ARG A 3 -24.62 16.07 -3.69
CA ARG A 3 -25.04 16.02 -5.11
C ARG A 3 -23.96 15.41 -6.02
N TRP A 4 -22.73 15.89 -5.89
CA TRP A 4 -21.57 15.41 -6.68
C TRP A 4 -21.28 13.92 -6.46
N LEU A 5 -21.48 13.41 -5.24
CA LEU A 5 -21.34 11.99 -4.91
C LEU A 5 -22.44 11.14 -5.54
N ALA A 6 -23.69 11.61 -5.47
CA ALA A 6 -24.83 10.94 -6.08
C ALA A 6 -24.69 10.85 -7.60
N ASP A 7 -24.30 11.95 -8.26
CA ASP A 7 -24.08 12.00 -9.71
C ASP A 7 -23.02 10.99 -10.19
N ARG A 8 -22.09 10.62 -9.32
CA ARG A 8 -20.97 9.71 -9.61
C ARG A 8 -21.13 8.31 -9.01
N SER A 9 -22.29 8.03 -8.39
CA SER A 9 -22.54 6.76 -7.68
C SER A 9 -21.44 6.42 -6.66
N LEU A 10 -20.94 7.42 -5.93
CA LEU A 10 -19.91 7.27 -4.91
C LEU A 10 -20.53 7.19 -3.51
N THR A 11 -20.15 6.15 -2.78
CA THR A 11 -20.51 5.93 -1.38
C THR A 11 -19.36 6.37 -0.46
N VAL A 12 -19.69 7.13 0.58
CA VAL A 12 -18.75 7.50 1.66
C VAL A 12 -18.71 6.38 2.68
N LEU A 13 -17.58 5.68 2.79
CA LEU A 13 -17.45 4.50 3.67
C LEU A 13 -17.38 4.86 5.16
N ASN A 14 -17.00 6.08 5.52
CA ASN A 14 -16.94 6.53 6.90
C ASN A 14 -18.30 6.46 7.60
N GLY A 15 -19.38 6.74 6.87
CA GLY A 15 -20.75 6.69 7.39
C GLY A 15 -21.11 5.30 7.93
N PRO A 16 -21.12 4.26 7.09
CA PRO A 16 -21.48 2.91 7.52
C PRO A 16 -20.41 2.17 8.33
N LEU A 17 -19.11 2.45 8.11
CA LEU A 17 -18.04 1.65 8.71
C LEU A 17 -17.41 2.26 9.98
N ALA A 18 -17.51 3.57 10.18
CA ALA A 18 -16.89 4.27 11.29
C ALA A 18 -17.74 5.48 11.74
N HIS A 19 -19.05 5.25 11.90
CA HIS A 19 -20.03 6.30 12.12
C HIS A 19 -19.66 7.20 13.32
N GLY A 20 -19.65 8.52 13.10
CA GLY A 20 -19.42 9.51 14.16
C GLY A 20 -18.00 9.54 14.73
N ILE A 21 -17.08 8.71 14.25
CA ILE A 21 -15.71 8.70 14.75
C ILE A 21 -14.91 9.83 14.07
N PRO A 22 -14.41 10.83 14.82
CA PRO A 22 -13.73 11.98 14.23
C PRO A 22 -12.39 11.58 13.61
N THR A 23 -12.07 12.19 12.48
CA THR A 23 -10.79 12.01 11.77
C THR A 23 -9.80 13.12 12.09
N TRP A 24 -10.30 14.24 12.60
CA TRP A 24 -9.51 15.36 13.09
C TRP A 24 -9.92 15.71 14.52
N VAL A 25 -8.92 16.00 15.36
CA VAL A 25 -9.12 16.47 16.74
C VAL A 25 -8.15 17.61 17.02
N GLY A 26 -8.68 18.76 17.40
CA GLY A 26 -7.91 19.91 17.83
C GLY A 26 -8.40 20.45 19.17
N PHE A 27 -7.71 21.47 19.66
CA PHE A 27 -8.12 22.22 20.85
C PHE A 27 -8.25 23.70 20.49
N ARG A 28 -9.38 24.31 20.85
CA ARG A 28 -9.60 25.76 20.79
C ARG A 28 -10.34 26.18 22.05
N ASP A 29 -9.94 27.31 22.63
CA ASP A 29 -10.56 27.89 23.83
C ASP A 29 -10.75 26.87 24.97
N ASP A 30 -9.70 26.07 25.23
CA ASP A 30 -9.67 24.98 26.21
C ASP A 30 -10.74 23.88 26.02
N ARG A 31 -11.33 23.80 24.82
CA ARG A 31 -12.28 22.75 24.43
C ARG A 31 -11.72 21.88 23.34
N GLU A 32 -11.87 20.57 23.50
CA GLU A 32 -11.59 19.59 22.44
C GLU A 32 -12.62 19.80 21.33
N MET A 33 -12.17 20.17 20.14
CA MET A 33 -12.98 20.23 18.94
C MET A 33 -12.65 19.02 18.07
N SER A 34 -13.64 18.49 17.37
CA SER A 34 -13.43 17.37 16.46
C SER A 34 -14.29 17.48 15.22
N SER A 35 -13.82 16.90 14.12
CA SER A 35 -14.54 16.88 12.84
C SER A 35 -14.20 15.61 12.05
N ILE A 36 -15.05 15.29 11.06
CA ILE A 36 -14.83 14.21 10.09
C ILE A 36 -14.58 14.89 8.75
N ILE A 37 -13.31 14.94 8.35
CA ILE A 37 -12.87 15.64 7.12
C ILE A 37 -12.04 14.74 6.20
N ASP A 38 -11.60 13.58 6.68
CA ASP A 38 -10.86 12.57 5.91
C ASP A 38 -11.81 11.42 5.54
N MET A 39 -12.01 11.15 4.26
CA MET A 39 -13.05 10.22 3.79
C MET A 39 -12.50 9.16 2.84
N PHE A 40 -12.99 7.93 2.99
CA PHE A 40 -12.88 6.91 1.96
C PHE A 40 -14.13 6.89 1.09
N LEU A 41 -13.94 6.99 -0.23
CA LEU A 41 -14.99 6.96 -1.24
C LEU A 41 -14.84 5.71 -2.10
N THR A 42 -15.95 5.05 -2.42
CA THR A 42 -15.97 3.93 -3.36
C THR A 42 -17.22 3.95 -4.22
N ASN A 43 -17.11 3.52 -5.47
CA ASN A 43 -18.25 3.17 -6.33
C ASN A 43 -18.37 1.64 -6.52
N ALA A 44 -17.50 0.88 -5.87
CA ALA A 44 -17.45 -0.58 -5.93
C ALA A 44 -18.02 -1.21 -4.66
N SER A 45 -18.63 -2.38 -4.82
CA SER A 45 -18.99 -3.24 -3.69
C SER A 45 -17.70 -3.88 -3.14
N LEU A 46 -17.33 -3.51 -1.93
CA LEU A 46 -16.18 -4.09 -1.23
C LEU A 46 -16.65 -5.32 -0.45
N MET A 47 -15.90 -6.41 -0.48
CA MET A 47 -16.21 -7.57 0.35
C MET A 47 -15.65 -7.38 1.75
N SER A 48 -16.51 -7.57 2.77
CA SER A 48 -16.14 -7.46 4.18
C SER A 48 -15.31 -6.21 4.52
N PRO A 49 -15.75 -4.99 4.11
CA PRO A 49 -14.96 -3.80 4.35
C PRO A 49 -14.97 -3.43 5.83
N ARG A 50 -13.81 -3.03 6.33
CA ARG A 50 -13.58 -2.59 7.70
C ARG A 50 -12.78 -1.29 7.69
N LEU A 51 -13.26 -0.30 8.42
CA LEU A 51 -12.57 0.98 8.58
C LEU A 51 -12.23 1.17 10.06
N ASP A 52 -10.94 1.14 10.38
CA ASP A 52 -10.44 1.45 11.72
C ASP A 52 -9.86 2.87 11.73
N ILE A 53 -10.35 3.72 12.64
CA ILE A 53 -9.82 5.07 12.85
C ILE A 53 -9.03 5.07 14.16
N ALA A 54 -7.72 5.21 14.07
CA ALA A 54 -6.83 5.10 15.21
C ALA A 54 -6.99 6.30 16.17
N SER A 55 -7.60 6.06 17.33
CA SER A 55 -7.84 7.08 18.36
C SER A 55 -6.73 7.21 19.39
N ASP A 56 -5.78 6.27 19.42
CA ASP A 56 -4.80 6.10 20.49
C ASP A 56 -3.35 6.00 19.98
N LEU A 57 -3.10 6.44 18.73
CA LEU A 57 -1.77 6.57 18.15
C LEU A 57 -1.30 8.02 18.17
N SER A 58 -0.12 8.25 18.76
CA SER A 58 0.55 9.57 18.77
C SER A 58 1.36 9.77 17.49
N LEU A 59 0.70 10.16 16.40
CA LEU A 59 1.37 10.42 15.12
C LEU A 59 1.95 11.83 14.98
N GLY A 60 1.71 12.70 15.96
CA GLY A 60 2.15 14.09 15.92
C GLY A 60 1.40 14.94 14.89
N SER A 61 0.22 14.47 14.49
CA SER A 61 -0.76 15.15 13.66
C SER A 61 -2.05 15.30 14.47
N ASP A 62 -2.82 16.34 14.19
CA ASP A 62 -4.20 16.54 14.63
C ASP A 62 -5.19 15.69 13.82
N HIS A 63 -4.77 15.19 12.65
CA HIS A 63 -5.46 14.14 11.92
C HIS A 63 -5.12 12.74 12.46
N ARG A 64 -6.14 11.88 12.55
CA ARG A 64 -6.04 10.47 12.91
C ARG A 64 -5.64 9.64 11.70
N LEU A 65 -5.02 8.49 11.95
CA LEU A 65 -4.78 7.50 10.92
C LEU A 65 -6.07 6.71 10.67
N LEU A 66 -6.45 6.57 9.41
CA LEU A 66 -7.55 5.72 8.98
C LEU A 66 -6.98 4.52 8.22
N THR A 67 -7.48 3.33 8.54
CA THR A 67 -7.10 2.08 7.89
C THR A 67 -8.36 1.44 7.31
N LEU A 68 -8.48 1.41 5.99
CA LEU A 68 -9.51 0.65 5.29
C LEU A 68 -8.93 -0.72 4.89
N SER A 69 -9.63 -1.78 5.25
CA SER A 69 -9.33 -3.16 4.86
C SER A 69 -10.56 -3.78 4.22
N PHE A 70 -10.39 -4.63 3.22
CA PHE A 70 -11.47 -5.38 2.58
C PHE A 70 -10.88 -6.62 1.92
N SER A 71 -11.69 -7.65 1.73
CA SER A 71 -11.31 -8.84 0.97
C SER A 71 -11.49 -8.57 -0.51
N PHE A 72 -10.56 -9.09 -1.31
CA PHE A 72 -10.74 -9.17 -2.76
C PHE A 72 -11.31 -10.55 -3.09
N ALA A 73 -12.37 -10.63 -3.90
CA ALA A 73 -12.77 -11.89 -4.52
C ALA A 73 -11.65 -12.28 -5.48
N GLN A 74 -10.65 -13.01 -4.99
CA GLN A 74 -9.70 -13.67 -5.86
C GLN A 74 -10.52 -14.71 -6.63
N SER A 75 -10.68 -14.48 -7.94
CA SER A 75 -11.29 -15.46 -8.83
C SER A 75 -10.58 -16.79 -8.55
N SER A 76 -11.37 -17.80 -8.16
CA SER A 76 -10.89 -19.07 -7.62
C SER A 76 -10.17 -19.88 -8.71
N ALA A 77 -8.94 -19.50 -9.02
CA ALA A 77 -7.96 -20.35 -9.67
C ALA A 77 -7.06 -20.90 -8.55
N SER A 78 -7.49 -22.05 -8.01
CA SER A 78 -6.71 -23.02 -7.24
C SER A 78 -5.23 -22.67 -6.99
N GLU A 79 -4.92 -22.17 -5.80
CA GLU A 79 -3.60 -22.35 -5.19
C GLU A 79 -3.72 -23.36 -4.02
N PRO A 80 -2.80 -24.33 -3.91
CA PRO A 80 -2.85 -25.31 -2.83
C PRO A 80 -2.52 -24.62 -1.50
N SER A 81 -3.43 -24.76 -0.54
CA SER A 81 -3.27 -24.30 0.82
C SER A 81 -2.19 -25.09 1.55
N SER A 82 -1.06 -24.45 1.82
CA SER A 82 -0.19 -24.83 2.93
C SER A 82 0.66 -23.64 3.37
N ALA A 83 0.17 -22.86 4.32
CA ALA A 83 0.96 -22.27 5.39
C ALA A 83 0.04 -21.48 6.32
N THR A 84 -0.05 -21.94 7.55
CA THR A 84 -0.44 -21.14 8.71
C THR A 84 0.53 -19.97 8.88
N THR A 85 0.00 -18.90 9.49
CA THR A 85 0.67 -17.84 10.27
C THR A 85 0.90 -16.48 9.59
N ASP A 86 0.40 -15.47 10.30
CA ASP A 86 0.68 -14.02 10.28
C ASP A 86 0.23 -13.16 9.09
N PHE A 87 -0.64 -12.19 9.43
CA PHE A 87 -1.12 -11.05 8.66
C PHE A 87 0.01 -10.06 8.26
N THR A 88 1.05 -10.55 7.59
CA THR A 88 1.95 -9.69 6.82
C THR A 88 1.62 -9.89 5.35
N LEU A 89 0.84 -8.94 4.83
CA LEU A 89 0.88 -8.42 3.46
C LEU A 89 1.73 -9.28 2.52
N HIS A 90 1.11 -9.97 1.55
CA HIS A 90 1.78 -10.70 0.45
C HIS A 90 3.17 -10.12 0.21
N PRO A 91 4.25 -10.76 0.72
CA PRO A 91 5.56 -10.18 0.60
C PRO A 91 5.80 -10.09 -0.89
N ARG A 92 5.93 -8.87 -1.42
CA ARG A 92 6.27 -8.62 -2.82
C ARG A 92 7.44 -9.54 -3.12
N ARG A 93 7.21 -10.61 -3.91
CA ARG A 93 8.27 -11.55 -4.29
C ARG A 93 9.40 -10.73 -4.90
N LEU A 94 10.59 -10.83 -4.31
CA LEU A 94 11.77 -10.14 -4.81
C LEU A 94 12.70 -11.20 -5.38
N TRP A 95 13.15 -11.03 -6.62
CA TRP A 95 14.16 -11.88 -7.23
C TRP A 95 15.53 -11.22 -7.18
N ASN A 96 16.60 -12.02 -7.19
CA ASN A 96 17.97 -11.49 -7.28
C ASN A 96 18.36 -11.17 -8.74
N LEU A 97 17.69 -10.17 -9.34
CA LEU A 97 17.84 -9.85 -10.77
C LEU A 97 19.27 -9.52 -11.21
N SER A 98 20.18 -9.14 -10.30
CA SER A 98 21.59 -8.95 -10.66
C SER A 98 22.26 -10.24 -11.15
N ARG A 99 21.74 -11.41 -10.76
CA ARG A 99 22.24 -12.70 -11.25
C ARG A 99 21.94 -12.94 -12.73
N LEU A 100 20.99 -12.23 -13.34
CA LEU A 100 20.81 -12.29 -14.80
C LEU A 100 22.01 -11.72 -15.57
N GLY A 101 22.93 -11.01 -14.90
CA GLY A 101 24.22 -10.64 -15.48
C GLY A 101 25.26 -11.78 -15.50
N GLU A 102 25.00 -12.89 -14.80
CA GLU A 102 25.84 -14.09 -14.81
C GLU A 102 25.43 -14.98 -16.00
N PRO A 103 26.39 -15.50 -16.80
CA PRO A 103 26.08 -16.30 -17.98
C PRO A 103 25.17 -17.50 -17.69
N ASP A 104 25.48 -18.28 -16.65
CA ASP A 104 24.76 -19.51 -16.32
C ASP A 104 23.32 -19.24 -15.86
N SER A 105 23.14 -18.26 -14.97
CA SER A 105 21.84 -17.82 -14.47
C SER A 105 20.96 -17.24 -15.58
N CYS A 106 21.57 -16.48 -16.51
CA CYS A 106 20.88 -15.93 -17.68
C CYS A 106 20.45 -17.03 -18.65
N GLN A 107 21.34 -17.98 -18.94
CA GLN A 107 21.04 -19.12 -19.82
C GLN A 107 19.91 -19.97 -19.24
N LEU A 108 19.98 -20.28 -17.94
CA LEU A 108 18.94 -21.04 -17.23
C LEU A 108 17.58 -20.33 -17.26
N TYR A 109 17.56 -18.99 -17.10
CA TYR A 109 16.34 -18.20 -17.26
C TYR A 109 15.76 -18.34 -18.67
N GLN A 110 16.58 -18.15 -19.71
CA GLN A 110 16.13 -18.22 -21.10
C GLN A 110 15.59 -19.60 -21.46
N ASP A 111 16.26 -20.66 -21.04
CA ASP A 111 15.85 -22.04 -21.36
C ASP A 111 14.56 -22.42 -20.62
N THR A 112 14.43 -22.02 -19.35
CA THR A 112 13.20 -22.24 -18.56
C THR A 112 12.03 -21.44 -19.14
N PHE A 113 12.25 -20.18 -19.50
CA PHE A 113 11.23 -19.32 -20.09
C PHE A 113 10.79 -19.83 -21.47
N ARG A 114 11.74 -20.21 -22.33
CA ARG A 114 11.46 -20.74 -23.67
C ARG A 114 10.64 -22.03 -23.59
N SER A 115 11.03 -22.94 -22.71
CA SER A 115 10.31 -24.20 -22.50
C SER A 115 8.90 -23.96 -21.95
N SER A 116 8.77 -23.08 -20.96
CA SER A 116 7.50 -22.81 -20.28
C SER A 116 6.53 -21.97 -21.12
N SER A 117 7.03 -21.15 -22.05
CA SER A 117 6.21 -20.29 -22.92
C SER A 117 5.69 -20.99 -24.18
N ALA A 118 6.21 -22.17 -24.54
CA ALA A 118 5.80 -22.90 -25.74
C ALA A 118 4.28 -23.16 -25.84
N PRO A 119 3.56 -23.55 -24.76
CA PRO A 119 2.11 -23.72 -24.80
C PRO A 119 1.37 -22.39 -25.00
N LEU A 120 1.79 -21.33 -24.29
CA LEU A 120 1.19 -20.01 -24.41
C LEU A 120 1.39 -19.42 -25.80
N LEU A 121 2.59 -19.58 -26.39
CA LEU A 121 2.87 -19.14 -27.74
C LEU A 121 1.99 -19.86 -28.77
N SER A 122 1.77 -21.17 -28.59
CA SER A 122 0.88 -21.96 -29.45
C SER A 122 -0.57 -21.49 -29.33
N GLN A 123 -1.03 -21.19 -28.12
CA GLN A 123 -2.35 -20.63 -27.87
C GLN A 123 -2.52 -19.24 -28.51
N LEU A 124 -1.53 -18.36 -28.39
CA LEU A 124 -1.55 -17.02 -29.02
C LEU A 124 -1.55 -17.12 -30.55
N LYS A 125 -0.71 -17.98 -31.14
CA LYS A 125 -0.71 -18.22 -32.59
C LYS A 125 -2.09 -18.69 -33.08
N ARG A 126 -2.74 -19.59 -32.34
CA ARG A 126 -4.10 -20.06 -32.66
C ARG A 126 -5.13 -18.94 -32.58
N LEU A 127 -5.06 -18.07 -31.57
CA LEU A 127 -5.97 -16.93 -31.45
C LEU A 127 -5.80 -15.90 -32.58
N VAL A 128 -4.57 -15.74 -33.10
CA VAL A 128 -4.30 -14.87 -34.26
C VAL A 128 -4.80 -15.51 -35.56
N GLN A 129 -4.58 -16.81 -35.75
CA GLN A 129 -5.01 -17.54 -36.94
C GLN A 129 -6.53 -17.74 -36.99
N HIS A 130 -7.16 -17.89 -35.82
CA HIS A 130 -8.59 -18.11 -35.66
C HIS A 130 -9.15 -17.16 -34.59
N PRO A 131 -9.36 -15.88 -34.93
CA PRO A 131 -9.83 -14.89 -33.98
C PRO A 131 -11.26 -15.25 -33.51
N PRO A 132 -11.49 -15.34 -32.18
CA PRO A 132 -12.81 -15.62 -31.65
C PRO A 132 -13.76 -14.43 -31.91
N SER A 133 -15.05 -14.73 -32.07
CA SER A 133 -16.10 -13.70 -32.23
C SER A 133 -16.33 -12.86 -30.97
N SER A 134 -15.84 -13.33 -29.82
CA SER A 134 -15.87 -12.64 -28.53
C SER A 134 -14.46 -12.27 -28.07
N ARG A 135 -14.34 -11.33 -27.14
CA ARG A 135 -13.05 -10.90 -26.59
C ARG A 135 -12.30 -12.11 -26.00
N PRO A 136 -11.03 -12.35 -26.39
CA PRO A 136 -10.24 -13.43 -25.80
C PRO A 136 -10.02 -13.17 -24.30
N PRO A 137 -9.76 -14.23 -23.50
CA PRO A 137 -9.56 -14.11 -22.06
C PRO A 137 -8.19 -13.48 -21.74
N ILE A 138 -8.10 -12.16 -21.87
CA ILE A 138 -6.85 -11.39 -21.73
C ILE A 138 -6.24 -11.56 -20.33
N ASP A 139 -7.08 -11.60 -19.29
CA ASP A 139 -6.61 -11.72 -17.91
C ASP A 139 -5.96 -13.09 -17.66
N ASP A 140 -6.50 -14.17 -18.23
CA ASP A 140 -5.93 -15.52 -18.13
C ASP A 140 -4.61 -15.62 -18.90
N LEU A 141 -4.54 -15.00 -20.08
CA LEU A 141 -3.31 -14.92 -20.87
C LEU A 141 -2.22 -14.14 -20.11
N ASN A 142 -2.60 -13.03 -19.47
CA ASN A 142 -1.71 -12.23 -18.64
C ASN A 142 -1.25 -13.00 -17.40
N ALA A 143 -2.17 -13.69 -16.72
CA ALA A 143 -1.84 -14.56 -15.59
C ALA A 143 -0.88 -15.68 -15.98
N SER A 144 -1.10 -16.32 -17.14
CA SER A 144 -0.23 -17.35 -17.70
C SER A 144 1.19 -16.82 -17.98
N LEU A 145 1.29 -15.68 -18.66
CA LEU A 145 2.58 -15.03 -18.94
C LEU A 145 3.32 -14.66 -17.64
N ASN A 146 2.62 -14.05 -16.69
CA ASN A 146 3.21 -13.68 -15.40
C ASN A 146 3.70 -14.93 -14.64
N ASN A 147 2.93 -16.01 -14.63
CA ASN A 147 3.35 -17.27 -14.00
C ASN A 147 4.61 -17.86 -14.67
N ILE A 148 4.69 -17.81 -16.00
CA ILE A 148 5.89 -18.24 -16.74
C ILE A 148 7.10 -17.39 -16.36
N ILE A 149 6.94 -16.06 -16.28
CA ILE A 149 8.01 -15.16 -15.85
C ILE A 149 8.46 -15.50 -14.43
N TYR A 150 7.51 -15.66 -13.50
CA TYR A 150 7.80 -15.94 -12.09
C TYR A 150 8.51 -17.28 -11.91
N ARG A 151 8.02 -18.35 -12.52
CA ARG A 151 8.67 -19.67 -12.46
C ARG A 151 10.08 -19.63 -13.06
N SER A 152 10.25 -18.94 -14.18
CA SER A 152 11.57 -18.81 -14.81
C SER A 152 12.56 -18.05 -13.92
N LEU A 153 12.10 -17.02 -13.21
CA LEU A 153 12.92 -16.28 -12.24
C LEU A 153 13.19 -17.10 -10.97
N ASP A 154 12.19 -17.81 -10.44
CA ASP A 154 12.30 -18.70 -9.28
C ASP A 154 13.39 -19.76 -9.52
N SER A 155 13.39 -20.39 -10.70
CA SER A 155 14.36 -21.44 -11.06
C SER A 155 15.76 -20.91 -11.36
N SER A 156 15.90 -19.67 -11.87
CA SER A 156 17.19 -19.17 -12.36
C SER A 156 17.95 -18.31 -11.34
N VAL A 157 17.28 -17.32 -10.76
CA VAL A 157 17.93 -16.32 -9.90
C VAL A 157 17.59 -16.51 -8.41
N GLY A 158 16.53 -17.27 -8.13
CA GLY A 158 16.07 -17.60 -6.79
C GLY A 158 15.41 -16.43 -6.05
N ASP A 159 14.78 -16.76 -4.93
CA ASP A 159 14.14 -15.78 -4.07
C ASP A 159 15.15 -14.93 -3.32
N ARG A 160 14.84 -13.64 -3.24
CA ARG A 160 15.51 -12.69 -2.35
C ARG A 160 14.58 -12.45 -1.17
N PRO A 161 14.98 -12.80 0.07
CA PRO A 161 14.18 -12.46 1.23
C PRO A 161 13.94 -10.94 1.23
N PRO A 162 12.72 -10.47 1.53
CA PRO A 162 12.46 -9.05 1.69
C PRO A 162 13.47 -8.53 2.69
N ARG A 163 14.41 -7.71 2.20
CA ARG A 163 15.45 -7.15 3.06
C ARG A 163 14.70 -6.39 4.15
N PRO A 164 14.93 -6.67 5.45
CA PRO A 164 14.30 -5.91 6.51
C PRO A 164 14.53 -4.44 6.19
N SER A 165 13.43 -3.70 6.07
CA SER A 165 13.49 -2.29 5.73
C SER A 165 14.04 -1.55 6.95
N HIS A 166 15.34 -1.61 7.18
CA HIS A 166 16.04 -0.62 7.98
C HIS A 166 16.26 0.61 7.07
N TRP A 167 15.18 1.12 6.46
CA TRP A 167 15.24 2.27 5.56
C TRP A 167 15.78 3.53 6.27
N LYS A 168 15.78 3.51 7.60
CA LYS A 168 16.44 4.48 8.47
C LYS A 168 17.59 3.80 9.22
N LYS A 169 18.82 3.94 8.72
CA LYS A 169 20.03 3.45 9.41
C LYS A 169 20.20 4.00 10.84
N TYR A 170 19.56 5.13 11.13
CA TYR A 170 19.58 5.76 12.44
C TYR A 170 18.53 5.19 13.40
N TRP A 171 17.61 4.35 12.95
CA TRP A 171 16.54 3.80 13.79
C TRP A 171 17.08 2.60 14.59
N THR A 172 17.23 2.78 15.90
CA THR A 172 17.76 1.78 16.83
C THR A 172 16.66 1.23 17.72
N GLN A 173 16.92 0.12 18.41
CA GLN A 173 16.00 -0.42 19.42
C GLN A 173 15.67 0.61 20.51
N GLN A 174 16.67 1.38 20.96
CA GLN A 174 16.45 2.45 21.93
C GLN A 174 15.46 3.52 21.45
N LEU A 175 15.50 3.89 20.15
CA LEU A 175 14.51 4.79 19.57
C LEU A 175 13.12 4.16 19.47
N GLN A 176 13.07 2.86 19.17
CA GLN A 176 11.82 2.11 19.17
C GLN A 176 11.20 2.08 20.58
N ASP A 177 11.99 1.76 21.60
CA ASP A 177 11.55 1.72 23.00
C ASP A 177 11.06 3.10 23.47
N ALA A 178 11.75 4.17 23.08
CA ALA A 178 11.34 5.55 23.36
C ALA A 178 10.03 5.93 22.63
N ALA A 179 9.87 5.51 21.37
CA ALA A 179 8.64 5.70 20.61
C ALA A 179 7.47 4.96 21.25
N ASP A 180 7.71 3.71 21.67
CA ASP A 180 6.71 2.87 22.32
C ASP A 180 6.33 3.40 23.70
N PHE A 181 7.30 3.89 24.49
CA PHE A 181 7.03 4.56 25.75
C PHE A 181 6.15 5.79 25.57
N ARG A 182 6.51 6.68 24.62
CA ARG A 182 5.67 7.83 24.25
C ARG A 182 4.27 7.41 23.86
N ASN A 183 4.13 6.38 23.02
CA ASN A 183 2.82 5.87 22.60
C ASN A 183 2.03 5.27 23.78
N ARG A 184 2.67 4.56 24.71
CA ARG A 184 2.04 4.05 25.93
C ARG A 184 1.49 5.19 26.80
N CYS A 185 2.27 6.24 27.04
CA CYS A 185 1.82 7.42 27.77
C CYS A 185 0.62 8.08 27.09
N TYR A 186 0.65 8.22 25.76
CA TYR A 186 -0.47 8.75 24.99
C TYR A 186 -1.75 7.90 25.13
N ARG A 187 -1.64 6.57 25.01
CA ARG A 187 -2.78 5.66 25.20
C ARG A 187 -3.37 5.77 26.60
N ARG A 188 -2.51 5.85 27.62
CA ARG A 188 -2.96 6.07 29.01
C ARG A 188 -3.66 7.40 29.17
N TRP A 189 -3.12 8.48 28.60
CA TRP A 189 -3.79 9.79 28.58
C TRP A 189 -5.17 9.76 27.91
N ARG A 190 -5.29 9.10 26.74
CA ARG A 190 -6.57 8.97 26.03
C ARG A 190 -7.64 8.22 26.81
N ARG A 191 -7.24 7.31 27.71
CA ARG A 191 -8.14 6.49 28.55
C ARG A 191 -8.31 7.02 29.96
N ALA A 192 -7.55 8.05 30.35
CA ALA A 192 -7.59 8.62 31.69
C ALA A 192 -8.72 9.64 31.85
N PHE A 193 -9.20 9.78 33.08
CA PHE A 193 -10.26 10.71 33.47
C PHE A 193 -9.81 11.53 34.69
N GLY A 194 -10.38 12.72 34.87
CA GLY A 194 -10.05 13.59 36.00
C GLY A 194 -8.57 13.99 36.06
N ILE A 195 -8.00 14.00 37.26
CA ILE A 195 -6.62 14.45 37.51
C ILE A 195 -5.56 13.58 36.84
N ASP A 196 -5.83 12.29 36.65
CA ASP A 196 -4.94 11.36 35.95
C ASP A 196 -4.72 11.78 34.49
N LYS A 197 -5.69 12.47 33.88
CA LYS A 197 -5.55 12.98 32.52
C LYS A 197 -4.44 14.04 32.45
N VAL A 198 -4.30 14.89 33.46
CA VAL A 198 -3.21 15.88 33.54
C VAL A 198 -1.86 15.17 33.74
N TYR A 199 -1.81 14.19 34.65
CA TYR A 199 -0.61 13.41 34.91
C TYR A 199 -0.10 12.70 33.65
N TRP A 200 -0.96 11.93 32.97
CA TRP A 200 -0.58 11.20 31.77
C TRP A 200 -0.26 12.10 30.58
N TRP A 201 -0.91 13.27 30.49
CA TRP A 201 -0.54 14.29 29.50
C TRP A 201 0.89 14.79 29.71
N HIS A 202 1.23 15.13 30.95
CA HIS A 202 2.59 15.56 31.30
C HIS A 202 3.64 14.48 31.01
N GLN A 203 3.34 13.21 31.35
CA GLN A 203 4.21 12.07 31.00
C GLN A 203 4.39 11.92 29.49
N HIS A 204 3.32 12.07 28.69
CA HIS A 204 3.40 12.03 27.23
C HIS A 204 4.24 13.17 26.66
N GLN A 205 4.07 14.40 27.16
CA GLN A 205 4.86 15.56 26.76
C GLN A 205 6.36 15.33 26.97
N GLN A 206 6.76 14.88 28.16
CA GLN A 206 8.16 14.57 28.45
C GLN A 206 8.69 13.46 27.54
N ALA A 207 7.95 12.35 27.42
CA ALA A 207 8.34 11.25 26.55
C ALA A 207 8.47 11.68 25.08
N ASN A 208 7.61 12.58 24.59
CA ASN A 208 7.64 13.10 23.24
C ASN A 208 8.84 14.03 22.98
N VAL A 209 9.18 14.90 23.93
CA VAL A 209 10.38 15.75 23.85
C VAL A 209 11.64 14.89 23.82
N SER A 210 11.78 13.95 24.76
CA SER A 210 12.92 13.04 24.84
C SER A 210 13.06 12.20 23.57
N PHE A 211 11.95 11.65 23.06
CA PHE A 211 11.94 10.91 21.80
C PHE A 211 12.38 11.78 20.61
N ARG A 212 11.84 13.00 20.47
CA ARG A 212 12.21 13.92 19.38
C ARG A 212 13.70 14.28 19.43
N GLN A 213 14.23 14.55 20.62
CA GLN A 213 15.66 14.82 20.83
C GLN A 213 16.51 13.60 20.46
N ALA A 214 16.16 12.41 20.93
CA ALA A 214 16.88 11.18 20.60
C ALA A 214 16.90 10.91 19.09
N VAL A 215 15.77 11.10 18.39
CA VAL A 215 15.70 10.97 16.92
C VAL A 215 16.60 11.99 16.23
N ALA A 216 16.60 13.25 16.68
CA ALA A 216 17.46 14.29 16.11
C ALA A 216 18.95 13.96 16.30
N THR A 217 19.33 13.50 17.48
CA THR A 217 20.71 13.06 17.78
C THR A 217 21.11 11.86 16.93
N ALA A 218 20.28 10.82 16.84
CA ALA A 218 20.57 9.64 16.04
C ALA A 218 20.71 9.96 14.54
N LYS A 219 19.88 10.87 14.01
CA LYS A 219 20.03 11.38 12.64
C LYS A 219 21.37 12.08 12.44
N ARG A 220 21.77 12.95 13.37
CA ARG A 220 23.07 13.64 13.31
C ARG A 220 24.24 12.66 13.35
N LEU A 221 24.22 11.69 14.27
CA LEU A 221 25.26 10.66 14.37
C LEU A 221 25.33 9.81 13.09
N SER A 222 24.18 9.42 12.54
CA SER A 222 24.15 8.69 11.26
C SER A 222 24.68 9.52 10.09
N TRP A 223 24.47 10.84 10.10
CA TRP A 223 25.04 11.74 9.09
C TRP A 223 26.56 11.87 9.26
N GLN A 224 27.05 12.07 10.47
CA GLN A 224 28.48 12.11 10.77
C GLN A 224 29.19 10.81 10.38
N ALA A 225 28.60 9.65 10.70
CA ALA A 225 29.14 8.35 10.29
C ALA A 225 29.16 8.19 8.76
N PHE A 226 28.17 8.75 8.06
CA PHE A 226 28.20 8.82 6.60
C PHE A 226 29.35 9.71 6.11
N CYS A 227 29.53 10.93 6.63
CA CYS A 227 30.64 11.82 6.27
C CYS A 227 32.00 11.17 6.49
N LYS A 228 32.24 10.53 7.65
CA LYS A 228 33.48 9.78 7.91
C LYS A 228 33.70 8.66 6.91
N SER A 229 32.65 7.95 6.52
CA SER A 229 32.72 6.94 5.45
C SER A 229 33.01 7.56 4.08
N LEU A 230 32.63 8.81 3.83
CA LEU A 230 33.01 9.51 2.60
C LEU A 230 34.50 9.83 2.57
N GLU A 231 35.04 10.25 3.71
CA GLU A 231 36.45 10.62 3.87
C GLU A 231 37.39 9.41 3.73
N SER A 232 36.96 8.21 4.16
CA SER A 232 37.81 7.01 4.13
C SER A 232 37.72 6.16 2.85
N ASP A 233 36.57 6.13 2.15
CA ASP A 233 36.35 5.30 0.95
C ASP A 233 35.46 6.03 -0.06
N PHE A 234 36.13 6.76 -0.97
CA PHE A 234 35.50 7.63 -1.96
C PHE A 234 34.67 6.85 -3.00
N THR A 235 34.91 5.54 -3.17
CA THR A 235 34.18 4.72 -4.16
C THR A 235 32.78 4.38 -3.64
N LYS A 236 32.68 3.97 -2.36
CA LYS A 236 31.37 3.74 -1.71
C LYS A 236 30.61 5.05 -1.54
N ALA A 237 31.31 6.14 -1.24
CA ALA A 237 30.80 7.50 -1.17
C ALA A 237 30.07 7.95 -2.44
N ILE A 238 30.75 7.87 -3.58
CA ILE A 238 30.22 8.23 -4.90
C ILE A 238 29.00 7.38 -5.24
N SER A 239 29.01 6.08 -4.92
CA SER A 239 27.84 5.21 -5.17
C SER A 239 26.60 5.65 -4.38
N LYS A 240 26.77 6.06 -3.11
CA LYS A 240 25.69 6.62 -2.27
C LYS A 240 25.21 7.98 -2.75
N VAL A 241 26.13 8.87 -3.14
CA VAL A 241 25.77 10.18 -3.71
C VAL A 241 25.01 9.99 -5.03
N LYS A 242 25.47 9.09 -5.90
CA LYS A 242 24.74 8.70 -7.13
C LYS A 242 23.35 8.12 -6.80
N GLN A 243 23.24 7.30 -5.77
CA GLN A 243 21.96 6.74 -5.31
C GLN A 243 21.01 7.83 -4.76
N LEU A 244 21.52 8.78 -3.97
CA LEU A 244 20.74 9.91 -3.45
C LEU A 244 20.32 10.85 -4.59
N LYS A 245 21.23 11.17 -5.51
CA LYS A 245 20.94 11.98 -6.69
C LYS A 245 19.90 11.30 -7.57
N ARG A 246 20.01 9.98 -7.81
CA ARG A 246 18.94 9.18 -8.47
C ARG A 246 17.64 9.27 -7.69
N ARG A 247 17.62 9.07 -6.37
CA ARG A 247 16.39 9.15 -5.57
C ARG A 247 15.69 10.51 -5.67
N HIS A 248 16.46 11.60 -5.70
CA HIS A 248 15.93 12.95 -5.89
C HIS A 248 15.44 13.19 -7.33
N LEU A 249 16.09 12.58 -8.33
CA LEU A 249 15.69 12.63 -9.74
C LEU A 249 14.54 11.65 -10.08
N THR A 250 14.33 10.60 -9.30
CA THR A 250 13.28 9.59 -9.48
C THR A 250 11.97 9.96 -8.78
N SER A 251 11.83 11.20 -8.33
CA SER A 251 10.50 11.81 -8.31
C SER A 251 10.05 11.83 -9.77
N SER A 252 9.29 10.84 -10.20
CA SER A 252 8.72 10.76 -11.54
C SER A 252 7.74 11.92 -11.74
N SER A 253 8.26 13.12 -12.01
CA SER A 253 7.45 14.23 -12.49
C SER A 253 7.36 14.10 -14.00
N TYR A 254 6.14 13.93 -14.50
CA TYR A 254 5.86 14.14 -15.91
C TYR A 254 6.31 15.56 -16.29
N THR A 255 7.21 15.66 -17.27
CA THR A 255 7.76 16.93 -17.76
C THR A 255 7.44 17.06 -19.24
N HIS A 256 6.98 18.25 -19.64
CA HIS A 256 6.66 18.59 -21.03
C HIS A 256 7.67 19.64 -21.51
N PRO A 257 8.13 19.59 -22.78
CA PRO A 257 9.13 20.53 -23.32
C PRO A 257 8.70 22.00 -23.19
N ASP A 258 7.41 22.28 -23.29
CA ASP A 258 6.84 23.65 -23.14
C ASP A 258 6.61 24.08 -21.69
N GLY A 259 7.06 23.28 -20.73
CA GLY A 259 7.07 23.62 -19.31
C GLY A 259 5.95 22.99 -18.46
N PRO A 260 5.93 23.29 -17.16
CA PRO A 260 5.11 22.59 -16.17
C PRO A 260 3.60 22.74 -16.37
N ALA A 261 3.13 23.91 -16.81
CA ALA A 261 1.70 24.16 -17.03
C ALA A 261 1.14 23.26 -18.14
N THR A 262 1.86 23.18 -19.27
CA THR A 262 1.52 22.30 -20.38
C THR A 262 1.59 20.83 -19.99
N ALA A 263 2.54 20.45 -19.12
CA ALA A 263 2.62 19.09 -18.59
C ALA A 263 1.37 18.71 -17.78
N VAL A 264 0.88 19.61 -16.93
CA VAL A 264 -0.37 19.40 -16.17
C VAL A 264 -1.55 19.28 -17.13
N GLU A 265 -1.63 20.13 -18.14
CA GLU A 265 -2.76 20.16 -19.06
C GLU A 265 -2.81 18.93 -19.99
N VAL A 266 -1.66 18.47 -20.45
CA VAL A 266 -1.55 17.21 -21.23
C VAL A 266 -1.93 16.02 -20.37
N MET A 267 -1.47 15.96 -19.12
CA MET A 267 -1.86 14.89 -18.19
C MET A 267 -3.36 14.93 -17.89
N ALA A 268 -3.94 16.12 -17.69
CA ALA A 268 -5.36 16.30 -17.48
C ALA A 268 -6.18 15.84 -18.69
N ARG A 269 -5.78 16.21 -19.92
CA ARG A 269 -6.40 15.74 -21.17
C ARG A 269 -6.28 14.23 -21.35
N HIS A 270 -5.11 13.66 -21.05
CA HIS A 270 -4.90 12.22 -21.14
C HIS A 270 -5.81 11.47 -20.16
N LEU A 271 -5.87 11.89 -18.90
CA LEU A 271 -6.77 11.30 -17.91
C LEU A 271 -8.24 11.47 -18.31
N ALA A 272 -8.62 12.66 -18.81
CA ALA A 272 -9.96 12.88 -19.33
C ALA A 272 -10.30 11.90 -20.46
N SER A 273 -9.39 11.67 -21.41
CA SER A 273 -9.60 10.71 -22.51
C SER A 273 -9.63 9.25 -22.03
N VAL A 274 -8.86 8.88 -21.01
CA VAL A 274 -8.87 7.52 -20.45
C VAL A 274 -10.18 7.25 -19.68
N TYR A 275 -10.73 8.27 -19.03
CA TYR A 275 -11.89 8.16 -18.14
C TYR A 275 -13.18 8.78 -18.71
N ASP A 276 -13.21 9.23 -19.97
CA ASP A 276 -14.42 9.77 -20.63
C ASP A 276 -15.48 8.69 -20.88
N GLY A 277 -15.14 7.42 -20.68
CA GLY A 277 -16.03 6.28 -20.83
C GLY A 277 -16.19 5.78 -22.26
N HIS A 278 -15.48 6.34 -23.26
CA HIS A 278 -15.58 5.88 -24.67
C HIS A 278 -15.10 4.43 -24.86
N LEU A 279 -14.23 3.96 -23.96
CA LEU A 279 -13.73 2.58 -23.93
C LEU A 279 -14.64 1.62 -23.15
N LEU A 280 -15.70 2.14 -22.50
CA LEU A 280 -16.68 1.30 -21.80
C LEU A 280 -17.75 0.83 -22.79
N PRO A 281 -18.21 -0.43 -22.68
CA PRO A 281 -19.34 -0.91 -23.48
C PRO A 281 -20.59 -0.03 -23.23
N SER A 282 -21.35 0.28 -24.28
CA SER A 282 -22.60 1.05 -24.17
C SER A 282 -23.65 0.39 -23.27
N VAL A 283 -23.52 -0.91 -23.02
CA VAL A 283 -24.36 -1.69 -22.11
C VAL A 283 -23.51 -2.13 -20.92
N ARG A 284 -23.84 -1.62 -19.74
CA ARG A 284 -23.22 -2.05 -18.48
C ARG A 284 -23.51 -3.54 -18.27
N PRO A 285 -22.52 -4.37 -17.91
CA PRO A 285 -22.80 -5.73 -17.47
C PRO A 285 -23.79 -5.68 -16.29
N PRO A 286 -24.78 -6.59 -16.23
CA PRO A 286 -25.64 -6.68 -15.07
C PRO A 286 -24.79 -6.89 -13.82
N ALA A 287 -25.21 -6.30 -12.70
CA ALA A 287 -24.55 -6.51 -11.43
C ALA A 287 -24.44 -8.02 -11.16
N PRO A 288 -23.31 -8.51 -10.64
CA PRO A 288 -23.23 -9.90 -10.20
C PRO A 288 -24.38 -10.19 -9.23
N PRO A 289 -25.01 -11.37 -9.32
CA PRO A 289 -26.14 -11.70 -8.46
C PRO A 289 -25.75 -11.56 -7.00
N ASP A 290 -26.68 -10.99 -6.23
CA ASP A 290 -26.57 -10.84 -4.79
C ASP A 290 -26.22 -12.20 -4.17
N PRO A 291 -25.18 -12.34 -3.32
CA PRO A 291 -24.84 -13.61 -2.67
C PRO A 291 -26.02 -14.21 -1.88
N SER A 292 -27.00 -13.38 -1.52
CA SER A 292 -28.29 -13.78 -0.93
C SER A 292 -29.15 -14.67 -1.83
N SER A 293 -28.93 -14.62 -3.16
CA SER A 293 -29.63 -15.41 -4.18
C SER A 293 -28.96 -16.74 -4.50
N LEU A 294 -27.76 -17.01 -3.96
CA LEU A 294 -26.98 -18.23 -4.21
C LEU A 294 -27.28 -19.38 -3.22
N GLY A 295 -28.29 -19.25 -2.36
CA GLY A 295 -28.75 -20.34 -1.50
C GLY A 295 -27.67 -20.93 -0.60
N LEU A 296 -26.65 -20.14 -0.23
CA LEU A 296 -25.63 -20.57 0.71
C LEU A 296 -26.22 -20.58 2.13
N PRO A 297 -26.02 -21.66 2.91
CA PRO A 297 -26.63 -21.81 4.22
C PRO A 297 -26.04 -20.77 5.20
N PHE A 298 -26.86 -19.81 5.61
CA PHE A 298 -26.59 -18.99 6.78
C PHE A 298 -26.67 -19.88 8.03
N GLY A 299 -25.55 -20.07 8.72
CA GLY A 299 -25.51 -20.55 10.10
C GLY A 299 -25.98 -19.47 11.09
N PRO A 300 -26.43 -19.87 12.30
CA PRO A 300 -27.68 -19.41 12.91
C PRO A 300 -27.59 -18.09 13.71
N PRO A 301 -28.75 -17.50 14.07
CA PRO A 301 -28.86 -16.16 14.64
C PRO A 301 -28.58 -16.11 16.15
N GLY A 302 -28.04 -14.97 16.57
CA GLY A 302 -28.36 -14.27 17.82
C GLY A 302 -28.20 -15.02 19.15
N SER A 303 -27.14 -14.68 19.89
CA SER A 303 -27.18 -14.71 21.35
C SER A 303 -27.22 -13.26 21.85
N SER A 304 -28.40 -12.87 22.30
CA SER A 304 -28.66 -11.72 23.17
C SER A 304 -27.86 -11.84 24.47
N TRP A 305 -27.23 -10.78 24.91
CA TRP A 305 -26.77 -10.64 26.29
C TRP A 305 -27.45 -9.41 26.90
N CYS A 306 -28.14 -9.67 28.02
CA CYS A 306 -28.47 -8.68 29.04
C CYS A 306 -27.19 -8.11 29.67
#